data_AF-A0A2I0NJD9-F1
#
_entry.id   AF-A0A2I0NJD9-F1
#
_cell.length_a   1.000
_cell.length_b   1.000
_cell.length_c   1.000
_cell.angle_alpha   90.00
_cell.angle_beta   90.00
_cell.angle_gamma   90.00
#
_symmetry.space_group_name_H-M   'P 1'
#
loop_
_entity.id
_entity.type
_entity.pdbx_description
1 polymer ?
#
loop_
_entity_poly.entity_id
_entity_poly.type
_entity_poly.pdbx_seq_one_letter_code
_entity_poly.pdbx_strand_id
1 'polypeptide(L)'
;MSEFWMQALLLAFVFDIIVGEPPAVIHPVVWMGKLVNLFVKSAPVNHRKLYGFFMAFSCIIVVAVAGLLISKAVTGLAGLLIAAYFLKSSFSIRMLL
;
A
#
# COMPACT_ATOMS: atom_id res chain seq x y z
N MET A 1 -1.10 -12.60 18.44
CA MET A 1 -1.53 -11.65 17.38
C MET A 1 -0.96 -10.25 17.61
N SER A 2 -1.07 -9.69 18.82
CA SER A 2 -0.49 -8.37 19.18
C SER A 2 1.03 -8.29 18.98
N GLU A 3 1.78 -9.30 19.45
CA GLU A 3 3.25 -9.38 19.31
C GLU A 3 3.73 -9.22 17.86
N PHE A 4 3.06 -9.88 16.92
CA PHE A 4 3.42 -9.83 15.50
C PHE A 4 3.34 -8.40 14.93
N TRP A 5 2.26 -7.68 15.22
CA TRP A 5 2.07 -6.32 14.73
C TRP A 5 3.04 -5.33 15.38
N MET A 6 3.37 -5.51 16.65
CA MET A 6 4.41 -4.71 17.31
C MET A 6 5.78 -4.94 16.68
N GLN A 7 6.14 -6.20 16.39
CA GLN A 7 7.39 -6.52 15.71
C GLN A 7 7.43 -5.93 14.29
N ALA A 8 6.33 -6.02 13.54
CA ALA A 8 6.23 -5.42 12.21
C ALA A 8 6.36 -3.88 12.26
N LEU A 9 5.76 -3.22 13.26
CA LEU A 9 5.90 -1.77 13.51
C LEU A 9 7.35 -1.37 13.80
N LEU A 10 7.99 -2.06 14.75
CA LEU A 10 9.39 -1.79 15.09
C LEU A 10 10.30 -2.00 13.88
N LEU A 11 10.08 -3.06 13.11
CA LEU A 11 10.85 -3.33 11.91
C LEU A 11 10.61 -2.27 10.83
N ALA A 12 9.36 -1.84 10.63
CA ALA A 12 9.01 -0.77 9.70
C ALA A 12 9.69 0.55 10.08
N PHE A 13 9.72 0.88 11.37
CA PHE A 13 10.40 2.06 11.91
C PHE A 13 11.91 2.00 11.64
N VAL A 14 12.55 0.86 11.98
CA VAL A 14 13.98 0.64 11.72
C VAL A 14 14.28 0.71 10.21
N PHE A 15 13.44 0.11 9.37
CA PHE A 15 13.60 0.17 7.92
C PHE A 15 13.48 1.59 7.38
N ASP A 16 12.53 2.39 7.87
CA ASP A 16 12.38 3.78 7.42
C ASP A 16 13.61 4.62 7.77
N ILE A 17 14.16 4.43 8.98
CA ILE A 17 15.39 5.11 9.38
C ILE A 17 16.59 4.66 8.56
N ILE A 18 16.77 3.36 8.30
CA ILE A 18 17.97 2.86 7.61
C ILE A 18 17.88 3.07 6.09
N VAL A 19 16.77 2.66 5.48
CA VAL A 19 16.60 2.57 4.02
C VAL A 19 16.01 3.86 3.45
N GLY A 20 15.28 4.64 4.24
CA GLY A 20 14.56 5.82 3.75
C GLY A 20 13.42 5.42 2.81
N GLU A 21 13.16 6.22 1.77
CA GLU A 21 12.09 5.92 0.82
C GLU A 21 12.50 4.83 -0.19
N PRO A 22 11.70 3.76 -0.34
CA PRO A 22 11.95 2.75 -1.36
C PRO A 22 11.84 3.39 -2.76
N PRO A 23 12.64 2.93 -3.75
CA PRO A 23 12.51 3.40 -5.12
C PRO A 23 11.07 3.20 -5.64
N ALA A 24 10.61 4.14 -6.47
CA ALA A 24 9.22 4.20 -6.94
C ALA A 24 8.71 2.90 -7.61
N VAL A 25 9.61 2.08 -8.15
CA VAL A 25 9.25 0.82 -8.81
C VAL A 25 8.67 -0.21 -7.85
N ILE A 26 9.16 -0.25 -6.60
CA ILE A 26 8.71 -1.23 -5.61
C ILE A 26 7.62 -0.68 -4.69
N HIS A 27 7.39 0.64 -4.70
CA HIS A 27 6.50 1.30 -3.75
C HIS A 27 5.01 1.00 -4.04
N PRO A 28 4.24 0.43 -3.07
CA PRO A 28 2.86 0.01 -3.30
C PRO A 28 1.94 1.18 -3.70
N VAL A 29 2.18 2.37 -3.15
CA VAL A 29 1.46 3.61 -3.54
C VAL A 29 1.61 3.94 -5.03
N VAL A 30 2.78 3.69 -5.64
CA VAL A 30 2.99 3.90 -7.07
C VAL A 30 2.17 2.91 -7.89
N TRP A 31 2.02 1.67 -7.44
CA TRP A 31 1.17 0.68 -8.10
C TRP A 31 -0.30 1.07 -8.01
N MET A 32 -0.75 1.57 -6.86
CA MET A 32 -2.09 2.13 -6.72
C MET A 32 -2.33 3.30 -7.69
N GLY A 33 -1.36 4.21 -7.80
CA GLY A 33 -1.43 5.31 -8.77
C GLY A 33 -1.48 4.83 -10.23
N LYS A 34 -0.72 3.78 -10.58
CA LYS A 34 -0.80 3.15 -11.91
C LYS A 34 -2.18 2.56 -12.17
N LEU A 35 -2.77 1.87 -11.20
CA LEU A 35 -4.13 1.33 -11.31
C LEU A 35 -5.15 2.45 -11.53
N VAL A 36 -5.11 3.52 -10.74
CA VAL A 36 -5.98 4.70 -10.91
C VAL A 36 -5.80 5.32 -12.30
N ASN A 37 -4.57 5.47 -12.77
CA ASN A 37 -4.27 6.02 -14.09
C ASN A 37 -4.87 5.21 -15.24
N LEU A 38 -5.06 3.89 -15.10
CA LEU A 38 -5.74 3.08 -16.11
C LEU A 38 -7.22 3.48 -16.24
N PHE A 39 -7.89 3.76 -15.13
CA PHE A 39 -9.29 4.21 -15.15
C PHE A 39 -9.40 5.67 -15.60
N VAL A 40 -8.51 6.55 -15.14
CA VAL A 40 -8.54 7.97 -15.52
C VAL A 40 -8.43 8.15 -17.04
N LYS A 41 -7.64 7.32 -17.73
CA LYS A 41 -7.52 7.33 -19.20
C LYS A 41 -8.85 7.06 -19.93
N SER A 42 -9.76 6.33 -19.28
CA SER A 42 -11.06 5.93 -19.82
C SER A 42 -12.21 6.76 -19.23
N ALA A 43 -11.91 7.86 -18.54
CA ALA A 43 -12.92 8.65 -17.85
C ALA A 43 -13.84 9.36 -18.87
N PRO A 44 -15.17 9.20 -18.74
CA PRO A 44 -16.13 9.87 -19.62
C PRO A 44 -16.20 11.37 -19.31
N VAL A 45 -16.53 12.16 -20.35
CA VAL A 45 -16.75 13.61 -20.22
C VAL A 45 -18.02 13.91 -19.41
N ASN A 46 -19.09 13.14 -19.65
CA ASN A 46 -20.34 13.22 -18.91
C ASN A 46 -20.33 12.28 -17.70
N HIS A 47 -21.04 12.64 -16.62
CA HIS A 47 -21.15 11.86 -15.37
C HIS A 47 -19.81 11.59 -14.65
N ARG A 48 -18.83 12.48 -14.81
CA ARG A 48 -17.48 12.33 -14.24
C ARG A 48 -17.44 12.05 -12.73
N LYS A 49 -18.38 12.62 -11.96
CA LYS A 49 -18.49 12.37 -10.50
C LYS A 49 -18.86 10.91 -10.19
N LEU A 50 -19.85 10.36 -10.91
CA LEU A 50 -20.31 8.99 -10.73
C LEU A 50 -19.23 7.99 -11.16
N TYR A 51 -18.59 8.26 -12.30
CA TYR A 51 -17.44 7.47 -12.74
C TYR A 51 -16.30 7.48 -11.71
N GLY A 52 -15.96 8.66 -11.19
CA GLY A 52 -14.95 8.82 -10.16
C GLY A 52 -15.24 8.02 -8.89
N PHE A 53 -16.51 7.99 -8.45
CA PHE A 53 -16.93 7.17 -7.31
C PHE A 53 -16.70 5.68 -7.55
N PHE A 54 -17.19 5.14 -8.67
CA PHE A 54 -17.01 3.71 -8.98
C PHE A 54 -15.54 3.36 -9.23
N MET A 55 -14.77 4.25 -9.84
CA MET A 55 -13.32 4.09 -10.01
C MET A 55 -12.59 4.03 -8.67
N ALA A 56 -12.89 4.94 -7.74
CA ALA A 56 -12.27 4.93 -6.43
C ALA A 56 -12.65 3.66 -5.65
N PHE A 57 -13.93 3.31 -5.68
CA PHE A 57 -14.45 2.12 -5.01
C PHE A 57 -13.82 0.83 -5.56
N SER A 58 -13.68 0.70 -6.88
CA SER A 58 -13.05 -0.45 -7.51
C SER A 58 -11.57 -0.55 -7.15
N CYS A 59 -10.82 0.57 -7.16
CA CYS A 59 -9.42 0.60 -6.76
C CYS A 59 -9.24 0.18 -5.30
N ILE A 60 -10.07 0.69 -4.38
CA ILE A 60 -10.05 0.33 -2.96
C ILE A 60 -10.29 -1.17 -2.79
N ILE A 61 -11.32 -1.72 -3.45
CA ILE A 61 -11.63 -3.16 -3.36
C ILE A 61 -10.47 -4.00 -3.88
N VAL A 62 -9.92 -3.68 -5.05
CA VAL A 62 -8.82 -4.44 -5.65
C VAL A 62 -7.60 -4.47 -4.72
N VAL A 63 -7.20 -3.31 -4.18
CA VAL A 63 -6.06 -3.21 -3.28
C VAL A 63 -6.34 -3.92 -1.94
N ALA A 64 -7.54 -3.76 -1.38
CA ALA A 64 -7.93 -4.41 -0.13
C ALA A 64 -7.96 -5.94 -0.26
N VAL A 65 -8.54 -6.47 -1.33
CA VAL A 65 -8.55 -7.91 -1.62
C VAL A 65 -7.13 -8.43 -1.81
N ALA A 66 -6.28 -7.73 -2.57
CA ALA A 66 -4.88 -8.11 -2.74
C ALA A 66 -4.13 -8.15 -1.40
N GLY A 67 -4.30 -7.13 -0.55
CA GLY A 67 -3.71 -7.09 0.79
C GLY A 67 -4.17 -8.25 1.67
N LEU A 68 -5.47 -8.56 1.67
CA LEU A 68 -6.02 -9.69 2.41
C LEU A 68 -5.47 -11.04 1.92
N LEU A 69 -5.37 -11.23 0.60
CA LEU A 69 -4.81 -12.44 0.01
C LEU A 69 -3.34 -12.61 0.39
N ILE A 70 -2.54 -11.55 0.28
CA ILE A 70 -1.12 -11.56 0.68
C ILE A 70 -0.97 -11.90 2.17
N SER A 71 -1.80 -11.29 3.03
CA SER A 71 -1.75 -11.54 4.48
C SER A 71 -2.06 -12.98 4.88
N LYS A 72 -2.88 -13.68 4.07
CA LYS A 72 -3.20 -15.09 4.28
C LYS A 72 -2.18 -16.03 3.66
N ALA A 73 -1.59 -15.63 2.53
CA ALA A 73 -0.66 -16.46 1.77
C ALA A 73 0.75 -16.49 2.38
N VAL A 74 1.18 -15.40 3.02
CA VAL A 74 2.54 -15.30 3.55
C VAL A 74 2.53 -15.31 5.08
N THR A 75 3.22 -16.28 5.67
CA THR A 75 3.30 -16.47 7.12
C THR A 75 4.74 -16.44 7.62
N GLY A 76 4.92 -16.43 8.95
CA GLY A 76 6.24 -16.43 9.59
C GLY A 76 7.06 -15.18 9.29
N LEU A 77 8.38 -15.35 9.12
CA LEU A 77 9.32 -14.24 8.90
C LEU A 77 9.01 -13.46 7.61
N ALA A 78 8.67 -14.16 6.52
CA ALA A 78 8.33 -13.52 5.26
C ALA A 78 7.07 -12.64 5.39
N GLY A 79 6.05 -13.12 6.13
CA GLY A 79 4.85 -12.34 6.40
C GLY A 79 5.15 -11.09 7.23
N LEU A 80 6.06 -11.21 8.19
CA LEU A 80 6.51 -10.10 9.03
C LEU A 80 7.27 -9.03 8.24
N LEU A 81 8.18 -9.43 7.34
CA LEU A 81 8.90 -8.51 6.45
C LEU A 81 7.95 -7.78 5.50
N ILE A 82 7.00 -8.49 4.92
CA ILE A 82 5.99 -7.90 4.03
C ILE A 82 5.10 -6.93 4.81
N ALA A 83 4.62 -7.32 5.99
CA ALA A 83 3.81 -6.44 6.84
C ALA A 83 4.58 -5.17 7.21
N ALA A 84 5.83 -5.29 7.65
CA ALA A 84 6.69 -4.16 7.95
C ALA A 84 6.90 -3.25 6.72
N TYR A 85 7.10 -3.84 5.54
CA TYR A 85 7.24 -3.10 4.29
C TYR A 85 6.00 -2.27 3.94
N PHE A 86 4.80 -2.89 4.00
CA PHE A 86 3.54 -2.18 3.75
C PHE A 86 3.30 -1.08 4.79
N LEU A 87 3.63 -1.34 6.05
CA LEU A 87 3.46 -0.38 7.13
C LEU A 87 4.41 0.81 6.96
N LYS A 88 5.68 0.54 6.67
CA LYS A 88 6.68 1.58 6.31
C LYS A 88 6.25 2.40 5.09
N SER A 89 5.56 1.80 4.13
CA SER A 89 5.07 2.52 2.94
C SER A 89 3.90 3.47 3.23
N SER A 90 3.32 3.41 4.44
CA SER A 90 2.16 4.23 4.86
C SER A 90 2.56 5.48 5.64
N PHE A 91 3.82 5.60 6.05
CA PHE A 91 4.35 6.74 6.79
C PHE A 91 5.80 7.04 6.39
N SER A 92 6.27 8.25 6.65
CA SER A 92 7.67 8.62 6.46
C SER A 92 8.14 9.40 7.68
N ILE A 93 8.95 8.76 8.53
CA ILE A 93 9.43 9.36 9.79
C ILE A 93 10.53 10.37 9.50
N ARG A 94 11.33 10.13 8.46
CA ARG A 94 12.36 11.10 8.00
C ARG A 94 11.78 12.43 7.54
N MET A 95 10.50 12.50 7.16
CA MET A 95 9.83 13.76 6.82
C MET A 95 9.16 14.42 8.03
N LEU A 96 9.12 13.74 9.18
CA LEU A 96 8.58 14.24 10.44
C LEU A 96 9.67 14.74 11.41
N LEU A 97 10.92 14.28 11.23
CA LEU A 97 12.11 14.69 11.99
C LEU A 97 12.93 15.70 11.19
#